data_AF-D2R7D9-F1
#
_entry.id   AF-D2R7D9-F1
#
_cell.length_a   1.000
_cell.length_b   1.000
_cell.length_c   1.000
_cell.angle_alpha   90.00
_cell.angle_beta   90.00
_cell.angle_gamma   90.00
#
_symmetry.space_group_name_H-M   'P 1'
#
loop_
_entity.id
_entity.type
_entity.pdbx_description
1 polymer ?
#
loop_
_entity_poly.entity_id
_entity_poly.type
_entity_poly.pdbx_seq_one_letter_code
_entity_poly.pdbx_strand_id
1 'polypeptide(L)'
;MTKKSSAPKSPTKNPPQKQVLLLSCMDLRLADDTARFMDAYNLQNRYDHLTFAGAAMGALHLGTPIEQSNRSMVTLPWKKVFFHHFQVAIEVLRREIKDVFLVEHFDCGAYKNLHPSADVRREYERLSRMDMKLLEPIHAEEAAAFADEIKEFCDERQAFHGTVLVAIQTLITVGSNAPSEVKKLFRQVFEPESTCPIEKWKVPAAELLYRKLIETELKVAAWKDIGVRAYVLDLKGNPIDLF
;
A
#
# COMPACT_ATOMS: atom_id res chain seq x y z
N MET A 1 29.56 -6.47 -37.13
CA MET A 1 29.33 -7.32 -35.94
C MET A 1 28.25 -6.68 -35.09
N THR A 2 27.02 -7.17 -35.20
CA THR A 2 25.84 -6.67 -34.48
C THR A 2 25.89 -7.13 -33.02
N LYS A 3 26.04 -6.19 -32.08
CA LYS A 3 25.91 -6.47 -30.65
C LYS A 3 24.46 -6.89 -30.39
N LYS A 4 24.26 -8.17 -30.03
CA LYS A 4 22.99 -8.67 -29.48
C LYS A 4 22.67 -7.83 -28.24
N SER A 5 21.51 -7.15 -28.24
CA SER A 5 21.00 -6.56 -27.01
C SER A 5 20.67 -7.71 -26.06
N SER A 6 21.28 -7.72 -24.89
CA SER A 6 20.91 -8.67 -23.85
C SER A 6 19.48 -8.35 -23.42
N ALA A 7 18.59 -9.32 -23.54
CA ALA A 7 17.24 -9.27 -22.98
C ALA A 7 17.30 -8.85 -21.50
N PRO A 8 16.26 -8.16 -20.97
CA PRO A 8 16.15 -7.91 -19.54
C PRO A 8 16.31 -9.25 -18.79
N LYS A 9 17.15 -9.25 -17.77
CA LYS A 9 17.38 -10.42 -16.92
C LYS A 9 16.01 -10.88 -16.40
N SER A 10 15.65 -12.13 -16.67
CA SER A 10 14.37 -12.70 -16.24
C SER A 10 14.18 -12.47 -14.75
N PRO A 11 12.98 -12.11 -14.27
CA PRO A 11 12.70 -12.13 -12.85
C PRO A 11 13.01 -13.53 -12.31
N THR A 12 13.47 -13.55 -11.07
CA THR A 12 14.00 -14.70 -10.33
C THR A 12 13.22 -16.00 -10.59
N LYS A 13 13.93 -17.14 -10.53
CA LYS A 13 13.49 -18.51 -10.88
C LYS A 13 12.19 -19.02 -10.22
N ASN A 14 11.51 -18.22 -9.40
CA ASN A 14 10.17 -18.46 -8.86
C ASN A 14 9.42 -17.11 -8.81
N PRO A 15 8.49 -16.82 -9.76
CA PRO A 15 7.66 -15.63 -9.64
C PRO A 15 6.74 -15.73 -8.42
N PRO A 16 6.31 -14.60 -7.84
CA PRO A 16 5.36 -14.61 -6.73
C PRO A 16 4.12 -15.43 -7.11
N GLN A 17 3.77 -16.44 -6.31
CA GLN A 17 2.50 -17.16 -6.48
C GLN A 17 1.30 -16.38 -5.93
N LYS A 18 1.54 -15.18 -5.39
CA LYS A 18 0.61 -14.41 -4.57
C LYS A 18 0.16 -13.14 -5.28
N GLN A 19 -0.90 -12.54 -4.76
CA GLN A 19 -1.39 -11.25 -5.23
C GLN A 19 -0.46 -10.14 -4.73
N VAL A 20 -0.37 -9.06 -5.51
CA VAL A 20 0.38 -7.85 -5.12
C VAL A 20 -0.53 -6.63 -5.19
N LEU A 21 -0.16 -5.57 -4.47
CA LEU A 21 -0.73 -4.25 -4.70
C LEU A 21 0.22 -3.49 -5.62
N LEU A 22 -0.29 -2.86 -6.67
CA LEU A 22 0.50 -2.07 -7.60
C LEU A 22 0.10 -0.59 -7.49
N LEU A 23 1.09 0.28 -7.34
CA LEU A 23 0.93 1.72 -7.52
C LEU A 23 1.74 2.18 -8.73
N SER A 24 1.11 2.85 -9.69
CA SER A 24 1.81 3.47 -10.83
C SER A 24 1.38 4.91 -11.09
N CYS A 25 2.11 5.57 -11.98
CA CYS A 25 1.69 6.87 -12.49
C CYS A 25 0.46 6.75 -13.39
N MET A 26 -0.38 7.78 -13.44
CA MET A 26 -1.52 7.90 -14.37
C MET A 26 -1.15 8.23 -15.81
N ASP A 27 0.14 8.34 -16.12
CA ASP A 27 0.61 8.64 -17.46
C ASP A 27 0.16 7.55 -18.45
N LEU A 28 -0.57 7.95 -19.49
CA LEU A 28 -1.13 7.03 -20.48
C LEU A 28 -0.06 6.23 -21.23
N ARG A 29 1.17 6.75 -21.32
CA ARG A 29 2.30 6.05 -21.95
C ARG A 29 2.72 4.83 -21.14
N LEU A 30 2.44 4.85 -19.84
CA LEU A 30 2.87 3.83 -18.88
C LEU A 30 1.89 2.65 -18.80
N ALA A 31 0.63 2.79 -19.24
CA ALA A 31 -0.41 1.80 -19.01
C ALA A 31 -0.06 0.42 -19.62
N ASP A 32 0.28 0.39 -20.91
CA ASP A 32 0.64 -0.86 -21.60
C ASP A 32 1.98 -1.42 -21.14
N ASP A 33 2.96 -0.54 -20.86
CA ASP A 33 4.27 -0.94 -20.33
C ASP A 33 4.14 -1.56 -18.94
N THR A 34 3.28 -1.00 -18.09
CA THR A 34 2.96 -1.57 -16.78
C THR A 34 2.34 -2.96 -16.93
N ALA A 35 1.34 -3.11 -17.80
CA ALA A 35 0.72 -4.42 -18.01
C ALA A 35 1.74 -5.47 -18.49
N ARG A 36 2.61 -5.12 -19.46
CA ARG A 36 3.70 -5.98 -19.93
C ARG A 36 4.71 -6.30 -18.84
N PHE A 37 5.08 -5.32 -18.03
CA PHE A 37 5.98 -5.48 -16.91
C PHE A 37 5.40 -6.47 -15.89
N MET A 38 4.13 -6.30 -15.50
CA MET A 38 3.46 -7.22 -14.57
C MET A 38 3.33 -8.62 -15.16
N ASP A 39 3.02 -8.75 -16.45
CA ASP A 39 2.98 -10.04 -17.14
C ASP A 39 4.34 -10.75 -17.14
N ALA A 40 5.44 -10.01 -17.35
CA ALA A 40 6.79 -10.56 -17.28
C ALA A 40 7.15 -11.11 -15.89
N TYR A 41 6.52 -10.62 -14.82
CA TYR A 41 6.63 -11.13 -13.45
C TYR A 41 5.58 -12.22 -13.13
N ASN A 42 4.85 -12.72 -14.14
CA ASN A 42 3.74 -13.66 -14.03
C ASN A 42 2.56 -13.10 -13.20
N LEU A 43 2.43 -11.78 -13.08
CA LEU A 43 1.40 -11.15 -12.25
C LEU A 43 0.14 -10.79 -13.05
N GLN A 44 0.00 -11.23 -14.30
CA GLN A 44 -1.22 -11.01 -15.07
C GLN A 44 -2.47 -11.47 -14.30
N ASN A 45 -3.44 -10.57 -14.11
CA ASN A 45 -4.67 -10.78 -13.30
C ASN A 45 -4.41 -11.11 -11.81
N ARG A 46 -3.23 -10.78 -11.27
CA ARG A 46 -2.84 -11.04 -9.87
C ARG A 46 -2.33 -9.79 -9.16
N TYR A 47 -2.79 -8.62 -9.57
CA TYR A 47 -2.53 -7.37 -8.86
C TYR A 47 -3.78 -6.49 -8.81
N ASP A 48 -3.97 -5.81 -7.69
CA ASP A 48 -4.89 -4.69 -7.58
C ASP A 48 -4.10 -3.41 -7.93
N HIS A 49 -4.60 -2.60 -8.88
CA HIS A 49 -3.86 -1.46 -9.43
C HIS A 49 -4.43 -0.13 -8.96
N LEU A 50 -3.61 0.64 -8.25
CA LEU A 50 -3.83 2.04 -7.94
C LEU A 50 -2.99 2.92 -8.87
N THR A 51 -3.58 4.05 -9.26
CA THR A 51 -2.97 4.94 -10.26
C THR A 51 -3.10 6.39 -9.80
N PHE A 52 -1.96 7.03 -9.50
CA PHE A 52 -1.89 8.42 -9.06
C PHE A 52 -0.95 9.25 -9.95
N ALA A 53 -1.12 10.57 -10.01
CA ALA A 53 -0.15 11.40 -10.72
C ALA A 53 1.20 11.36 -10.00
N GLY A 54 2.23 10.78 -10.64
CA GLY A 54 3.56 10.65 -10.05
C GLY A 54 3.73 9.53 -9.03
N ALA A 55 2.87 8.50 -9.07
CA ALA A 55 3.04 7.25 -8.30
C ALA A 55 3.37 7.49 -6.81
N ALA A 56 4.56 7.11 -6.33
CA ALA A 56 4.96 7.22 -4.93
C ALA A 56 5.05 8.69 -4.47
N MET A 57 5.72 9.54 -5.26
CA MET A 57 5.79 10.99 -5.01
C MET A 57 4.38 11.60 -4.96
N GLY A 58 3.52 11.17 -5.87
CA GLY A 58 2.11 11.55 -5.90
C GLY A 58 1.36 11.18 -4.62
N ALA A 59 1.50 9.92 -4.20
CA ALA A 59 0.88 9.43 -2.97
C ALA A 59 1.37 10.22 -1.75
N LEU A 60 2.68 10.47 -1.68
CA LEU A 60 3.33 11.10 -0.53
C LEU A 60 2.96 12.58 -0.38
N HIS A 61 2.98 13.33 -1.49
CA HIS A 61 2.94 14.80 -1.43
C HIS A 61 1.67 15.43 -1.97
N LEU A 62 0.90 14.73 -2.80
CA LEU A 62 -0.27 15.31 -3.47
C LEU A 62 -1.58 14.98 -2.75
N GLY A 63 -2.59 15.78 -3.05
CA GLY A 63 -3.93 15.59 -2.53
C GLY A 63 -4.96 16.35 -3.33
N THR A 64 -6.22 15.94 -3.19
CA THR A 64 -7.34 16.56 -3.88
C THR A 64 -7.91 17.69 -3.01
N PRO A 65 -8.01 18.93 -3.51
CA PRO A 65 -8.76 19.98 -2.84
C PRO A 65 -10.24 19.59 -2.82
N ILE A 66 -10.85 19.53 -1.63
CA ILE A 66 -12.28 19.36 -1.48
C ILE A 66 -12.89 20.67 -1.04
N GLU A 67 -13.84 21.16 -1.82
CA GLU A 67 -14.63 22.32 -1.48
C GLU A 67 -15.62 21.96 -0.35
N GLN A 68 -15.25 22.40 0.85
CA GLN A 68 -16.12 22.58 2.00
C GLN A 68 -17.32 23.45 1.66
N SER A 69 -18.55 22.94 1.58
CA SER A 69 -19.72 23.71 1.15
C SER A 69 -20.00 24.99 1.94
N ASN A 70 -19.27 25.28 3.04
CA ASN A 70 -19.21 26.58 3.71
C ASN A 70 -17.90 26.80 4.53
N ARG A 71 -16.80 27.22 3.89
CA ARG A 71 -15.66 28.02 4.45
C ARG A 71 -14.32 27.34 4.81
N SER A 72 -13.95 26.18 4.28
CA SER A 72 -12.52 25.79 4.25
C SER A 72 -12.23 24.78 3.15
N MET A 73 -11.12 25.00 2.43
CA MET A 73 -10.56 24.03 1.48
C MET A 73 -9.81 22.97 2.28
N VAL A 74 -10.29 21.74 2.27
CA VAL A 74 -9.62 20.61 2.91
C VAL A 74 -8.96 19.78 1.83
N THR A 75 -7.66 19.55 1.94
CA THR A 75 -6.96 18.64 1.04
C THR A 75 -7.11 17.22 1.57
N LEU A 76 -7.65 16.30 0.75
CA LEU A 76 -7.52 14.87 1.02
C LEU A 76 -6.19 14.35 0.49
N PRO A 77 -5.24 13.96 1.36
CA PRO A 77 -3.95 13.44 0.91
C PRO A 77 -4.15 12.10 0.20
N TRP A 78 -3.53 11.92 -0.98
CA TRP A 78 -3.61 10.67 -1.72
C TRP A 78 -3.01 9.49 -0.94
N LYS A 79 -2.03 9.75 -0.06
CA LYS A 79 -1.53 8.78 0.94
C LYS A 79 -2.67 8.09 1.71
N LYS A 80 -3.68 8.85 2.17
CA LYS A 80 -4.82 8.27 2.90
C LYS A 80 -5.68 7.39 2.02
N VAL A 81 -5.84 7.77 0.74
CA VAL A 81 -6.60 6.98 -0.24
C VAL A 81 -5.89 5.66 -0.52
N PHE A 82 -4.57 5.69 -0.69
CA PHE A 82 -3.74 4.49 -0.86
C PHE A 82 -3.92 3.53 0.33
N PHE A 83 -3.68 4.01 1.56
CA PHE A 83 -3.75 3.15 2.75
C PHE A 83 -5.15 2.62 3.01
N HIS A 84 -6.20 3.39 2.67
CA HIS A 84 -7.56 2.88 2.74
C HIS A 84 -7.78 1.71 1.78
N HIS A 85 -7.37 1.83 0.51
CA HIS A 85 -7.49 0.74 -0.46
C HIS A 85 -6.63 -0.46 -0.09
N PHE A 86 -5.42 -0.23 0.42
CA PHE A 86 -4.54 -1.29 0.89
C PHE A 86 -5.16 -2.08 2.05
N GLN A 87 -5.75 -1.37 3.02
CA GLN A 87 -6.51 -1.98 4.10
C GLN A 87 -7.74 -2.73 3.58
N VAL A 88 -8.51 -2.17 2.65
CA VAL A 88 -9.68 -2.84 2.06
C VAL A 88 -9.27 -4.13 1.34
N ALA A 89 -8.19 -4.10 0.56
CA ALA A 89 -7.70 -5.27 -0.16
C ALA A 89 -7.37 -6.43 0.80
N ILE A 90 -6.65 -6.15 1.89
CA ILE A 90 -6.28 -7.16 2.88
C ILE A 90 -7.46 -7.57 3.77
N GLU A 91 -8.12 -6.62 4.40
CA GLU A 91 -9.05 -6.91 5.51
C GLU A 91 -10.47 -7.23 5.06
N VAL A 92 -10.92 -6.64 3.94
CA VAL A 92 -12.29 -6.79 3.43
C VAL A 92 -12.32 -7.78 2.29
N LEU A 93 -11.48 -7.58 1.27
CA LEU A 93 -11.41 -8.45 0.09
C LEU A 93 -10.58 -9.72 0.32
N ARG A 94 -9.91 -9.83 1.48
CA ARG A 94 -9.12 -11.02 1.89
C ARG A 94 -8.04 -11.39 0.88
N ARG A 95 -7.44 -10.39 0.24
CA ARG A 95 -6.34 -10.56 -0.71
C ARG A 95 -5.07 -10.92 0.06
N GLU A 96 -4.36 -11.95 -0.40
CA GLU A 96 -3.07 -12.36 0.18
C GLU A 96 -1.93 -11.51 -0.39
N ILE A 97 -1.98 -10.21 -0.16
CA ILE A 97 -0.95 -9.27 -0.62
C ILE A 97 0.33 -9.53 0.18
N LYS A 98 1.44 -9.80 -0.54
CA LYS A 98 2.77 -9.99 0.07
C LYS A 98 3.85 -9.07 -0.45
N ASP A 99 3.59 -8.39 -1.55
CA ASP A 99 4.47 -7.34 -2.05
C ASP A 99 3.59 -6.16 -2.49
N VAL A 100 4.09 -4.95 -2.25
CA VAL A 100 3.63 -3.73 -2.89
C VAL A 100 4.64 -3.35 -3.97
N PHE A 101 4.17 -3.20 -5.21
CA PHE A 101 4.98 -2.75 -6.34
C PHE A 101 4.75 -1.25 -6.53
N LEU A 102 5.83 -0.48 -6.50
CA LEU A 102 5.86 0.94 -6.87
C LEU A 102 6.48 1.05 -8.27
N VAL A 103 5.68 1.48 -9.25
CA VAL A 103 6.12 1.60 -10.64
C VAL A 103 6.14 3.07 -11.04
N GLU A 104 7.33 3.62 -11.01
CA GLU A 104 7.70 4.95 -11.46
C GLU A 104 7.99 4.96 -12.96
N HIS A 105 8.11 6.15 -13.54
CA HIS A 105 8.59 6.31 -14.91
C HIS A 105 9.32 7.63 -15.10
N PHE A 106 10.28 7.64 -16.01
CA PHE A 106 10.96 8.88 -16.42
C PHE A 106 10.07 9.80 -17.25
N ASP A 107 10.47 11.07 -17.38
CA ASP A 107 9.71 12.10 -18.13
C ASP A 107 8.27 12.26 -17.58
N CYS A 108 8.13 12.18 -16.26
CA CYS A 108 6.86 12.27 -15.54
C CYS A 108 6.38 13.72 -15.39
N GLY A 109 5.18 14.00 -15.90
CA GLY A 109 4.56 15.31 -15.80
C GLY A 109 4.27 15.75 -14.36
N ALA A 110 3.98 14.82 -13.45
CA ALA A 110 3.73 15.13 -12.05
C ALA A 110 5.03 15.57 -11.35
N TYR A 111 6.13 14.85 -11.54
CA TYR A 111 7.44 15.27 -11.01
C TYR A 111 7.85 16.64 -11.56
N LYS A 112 7.70 16.85 -12.87
CA LYS A 112 8.06 18.13 -13.50
C LYS A 112 7.28 19.32 -12.93
N ASN A 113 5.98 19.17 -12.70
CA ASN A 113 5.10 20.32 -12.42
C ASN A 113 4.68 20.43 -10.95
N LEU A 114 4.59 19.31 -10.24
CA LEU A 114 3.93 19.22 -8.94
C LEU A 114 4.86 18.79 -7.80
N HIS A 115 6.09 18.38 -8.11
CA HIS A 115 7.04 17.99 -7.06
C HIS A 115 7.29 19.13 -6.07
N PRO A 116 7.26 18.88 -4.75
CA PRO A 116 7.39 19.92 -3.73
C PRO A 116 8.74 20.66 -3.81
N SER A 117 9.83 19.94 -4.06
CA SER A 117 11.14 20.54 -4.32
C SER A 117 11.18 21.27 -5.66
N ALA A 118 11.40 22.59 -5.62
CA ALA A 118 11.62 23.40 -6.82
C ALA A 118 12.90 23.00 -7.56
N ASP A 119 13.89 22.41 -6.87
CA ASP A 119 15.16 22.00 -7.46
C ASP A 119 14.97 20.76 -8.33
N VAL A 120 14.17 19.79 -7.85
CA VAL A 120 13.76 18.63 -8.65
C VAL A 120 12.99 19.07 -9.89
N ARG A 121 12.05 20.01 -9.76
CA ARG A 121 11.30 20.53 -10.92
C ARG A 121 12.23 21.18 -11.96
N ARG A 122 13.20 21.99 -11.53
CA ARG A 122 14.19 22.60 -12.43
C ARG A 122 15.09 21.55 -13.09
N GLU A 123 15.47 20.49 -12.38
CA GLU A 123 16.27 19.42 -12.96
C GLU A 123 15.50 18.68 -14.07
N TYR A 124 14.21 18.43 -13.85
CA TYR A 124 13.30 17.90 -14.87
C TYR A 124 13.13 18.81 -16.10
N GLU A 125 13.20 20.13 -15.93
CA GLU A 125 13.14 21.08 -17.04
C GLU A 125 14.46 21.15 -17.81
N ARG A 126 15.59 20.97 -17.11
CA ARG A 126 16.94 21.06 -17.67
C ARG A 126 17.31 19.84 -18.51
N LEU A 127 16.93 18.65 -18.08
CA LEU A 127 17.35 17.41 -18.72
C LEU A 127 16.62 17.14 -20.04
N SER A 128 17.39 16.76 -21.05
CA SER A 128 16.84 16.28 -22.31
C SER A 128 16.24 14.88 -22.12
N ARG A 129 15.39 14.44 -23.06
CA ARG A 129 14.87 13.07 -23.06
C ARG A 129 15.95 11.98 -23.06
N MET A 130 17.14 12.27 -23.60
CA MET A 130 18.24 11.30 -23.63
C MET A 130 18.94 11.15 -22.27
N ASP A 131 18.82 12.15 -21.40
CA ASP A 131 19.50 12.20 -20.10
C ASP A 131 18.60 11.85 -18.92
N MET A 132 17.35 11.44 -19.19
CA MET A 132 16.34 11.19 -18.16
C MET A 132 16.74 10.12 -17.14
N LYS A 133 17.67 9.21 -17.48
CA LYS A 133 18.22 8.23 -16.52
C LYS A 133 18.95 8.89 -15.34
N LEU A 134 19.41 10.13 -15.48
CA LEU A 134 20.02 10.88 -14.38
C LEU A 134 19.00 11.23 -13.27
N LEU A 135 17.70 11.08 -13.54
CA LEU A 135 16.62 11.27 -12.56
C LEU A 135 16.35 10.02 -11.72
N GLU A 136 17.02 8.88 -12.00
CA GLU A 136 16.85 7.64 -11.23
C GLU A 136 17.00 7.84 -9.71
N PRO A 137 18.01 8.60 -9.20
CA PRO A 137 18.14 8.82 -7.76
C PRO A 137 16.94 9.56 -7.14
N ILE A 138 16.34 10.49 -7.88
CA ILE A 138 15.16 11.25 -7.42
C ILE A 138 13.94 10.31 -7.30
N HIS A 139 13.74 9.42 -8.27
CA HIS A 139 12.67 8.42 -8.17
C HIS A 139 12.94 7.40 -7.08
N ALA A 140 14.19 6.95 -6.92
CA ALA A 140 14.58 6.02 -5.86
C ALA A 140 14.31 6.61 -4.48
N GLU A 141 14.65 7.88 -4.26
CA GLU A 141 14.41 8.58 -3.00
C GLU A 141 12.92 8.69 -2.67
N GLU A 142 12.10 9.14 -3.61
CA GLU A 142 10.65 9.26 -3.41
C GLU A 142 9.96 7.90 -3.22
N ALA A 143 10.38 6.88 -3.98
CA ALA A 143 9.88 5.52 -3.81
C ALA A 143 10.29 4.93 -2.46
N ALA A 144 11.53 5.14 -2.01
CA ALA A 144 12.01 4.68 -0.70
C ALA A 144 11.26 5.37 0.45
N ALA A 145 11.07 6.68 0.37
CA ALA A 145 10.31 7.43 1.37
C ALA A 145 8.87 6.91 1.49
N PHE A 146 8.21 6.61 0.37
CA PHE A 146 6.87 6.02 0.41
C PHE A 146 6.88 4.55 0.85
N ALA A 147 7.93 3.78 0.54
CA ALA A 147 8.10 2.42 1.04
C ALA A 147 8.22 2.38 2.58
N ASP A 148 8.91 3.35 3.18
CA ASP A 148 8.99 3.49 4.64
C ASP A 148 7.61 3.76 5.25
N GLU A 149 6.81 4.64 4.64
CA GLU A 149 5.42 4.90 5.05
C GLU A 149 4.54 3.64 4.94
N ILE A 150 4.72 2.82 3.90
CA ILE A 150 4.02 1.54 3.76
C ILE A 150 4.42 0.58 4.88
N LYS A 151 5.71 0.51 5.20
CA LYS A 151 6.22 -0.35 6.26
C LYS A 151 5.70 0.07 7.63
N GLU A 152 5.77 1.36 7.94
CA GLU A 152 5.23 1.92 9.19
C GLU A 152 3.73 1.61 9.30
N PHE A 153 2.95 1.81 8.23
CA PHE A 153 1.54 1.45 8.22
C PHE A 153 1.30 -0.05 8.47
N CYS A 154 2.09 -0.94 7.85
CA CYS A 154 1.99 -2.38 8.10
C CYS A 154 2.31 -2.73 9.56
N ASP A 155 3.36 -2.14 10.13
CA ASP A 155 3.77 -2.35 11.52
C ASP A 155 2.69 -1.86 12.49
N GLU A 156 2.10 -0.69 12.24
CA GLU A 156 0.96 -0.15 13.01
C GLU A 156 -0.25 -1.10 12.95
N ARG A 157 -0.57 -1.63 11.77
CA ARG A 157 -1.70 -2.57 11.60
C ARG A 157 -1.44 -3.89 12.30
N GLN A 158 -0.22 -4.41 12.20
CA GLN A 158 0.16 -5.62 12.91
C GLN A 158 0.08 -5.43 14.43
N ALA A 159 0.57 -4.30 14.95
CA ALA A 159 0.51 -3.96 16.36
C ALA A 159 -0.93 -3.76 16.85
N PHE A 160 -1.77 -3.09 16.06
CA PHE A 160 -3.19 -2.91 16.35
C PHE A 160 -3.91 -4.24 16.47
N HIS A 161 -3.81 -5.11 15.45
CA HIS A 161 -4.46 -6.42 15.49
C HIS A 161 -3.87 -7.32 16.57
N GLY A 162 -2.57 -7.20 16.87
CA GLY A 162 -1.95 -7.89 18.00
C GLY A 162 -2.53 -7.46 19.35
N THR A 163 -2.78 -6.18 19.53
CA THR A 163 -3.45 -5.65 20.73
C THR A 163 -4.89 -6.15 20.86
N VAL A 164 -5.63 -6.14 19.75
CA VAL A 164 -6.99 -6.70 19.68
C VAL A 164 -6.99 -8.20 20.01
N LEU A 165 -6.00 -8.95 19.52
CA LEU A 165 -5.86 -10.37 19.78
C LEU A 165 -5.69 -10.65 21.28
N VAL A 166 -4.78 -9.93 21.95
CA VAL A 166 -4.55 -10.04 23.40
C VAL A 166 -5.82 -9.67 24.19
N ALA A 167 -6.56 -8.66 23.75
CA ALA A 167 -7.81 -8.27 24.39
C ALA A 167 -8.88 -9.36 24.29
N ILE A 168 -9.04 -9.99 23.12
CA ILE A 168 -9.96 -11.13 22.94
C ILE A 168 -9.55 -12.31 23.82
N GLN A 169 -8.26 -12.68 23.84
CA GLN A 169 -7.74 -13.77 24.67
C GLN A 169 -7.97 -13.52 26.17
N THR A 170 -7.79 -12.26 26.60
CA THR A 170 -8.09 -11.84 27.98
C THR A 170 -9.57 -12.01 28.28
N LEU A 171 -10.47 -11.55 27.40
CA LEU A 171 -11.91 -11.72 27.58
C LEU A 171 -12.35 -13.19 27.62
N ILE A 172 -11.75 -14.05 26.79
CA ILE A 172 -12.00 -15.50 26.83
C ILE A 172 -11.57 -16.08 28.19
N THR A 173 -10.44 -15.62 28.73
CA THR A 173 -9.85 -16.16 29.97
C THR A 173 -10.57 -15.71 31.23
N VAL A 174 -10.87 -14.41 31.35
CA VAL A 174 -11.40 -13.82 32.60
C VAL A 174 -12.84 -13.31 32.49
N GLY A 175 -13.45 -13.36 31.30
CA GLY A 175 -14.86 -13.02 31.09
C GLY A 175 -15.23 -11.64 31.61
N SER A 176 -16.28 -11.57 32.43
CA SER A 176 -16.77 -10.32 33.05
C SER A 176 -15.76 -9.66 33.99
N ASN A 177 -14.70 -10.36 34.41
CA ASN A 177 -13.66 -9.81 35.28
C ASN A 177 -12.53 -9.14 34.49
N ALA A 178 -12.64 -9.03 33.16
CA ALA A 178 -11.65 -8.34 32.34
C ALA A 178 -11.45 -6.87 32.77
N PRO A 179 -10.20 -6.35 32.67
CA PRO A 179 -9.90 -4.94 32.90
C PRO A 179 -10.80 -4.01 32.09
N SER A 180 -11.05 -2.81 32.61
CA SER A 180 -11.98 -1.84 32.01
C SER A 180 -11.55 -1.41 30.60
N GLU A 181 -10.24 -1.35 30.38
CA GLU A 181 -9.54 -0.98 29.16
C GLU A 181 -9.74 -2.04 28.07
N VAL A 182 -9.66 -3.32 28.45
CA VAL A 182 -9.92 -4.47 27.57
C VAL A 182 -11.38 -4.46 27.14
N LYS A 183 -12.31 -4.24 28.08
CA LYS A 183 -13.73 -4.09 27.76
C LYS A 183 -13.95 -2.92 26.81
N LYS A 184 -13.36 -1.74 27.09
CA LYS A 184 -13.50 -0.54 26.24
C LYS A 184 -13.01 -0.80 24.81
N LEU A 185 -11.83 -1.39 24.65
CA LEU A 185 -11.27 -1.73 23.35
C LEU A 185 -12.19 -2.70 22.60
N PHE A 186 -12.71 -3.72 23.29
CA PHE A 186 -13.65 -4.65 22.69
C PHE A 186 -14.90 -3.94 22.16
N ARG A 187 -15.49 -3.02 22.93
CA ARG A 187 -16.66 -2.25 22.45
C ARG A 187 -16.33 -1.40 21.23
N GLN A 188 -15.19 -0.72 21.25
CA GLN A 188 -14.75 0.12 20.13
C GLN A 188 -14.58 -0.68 18.83
N VAL A 189 -14.06 -1.91 18.93
CA VAL A 189 -13.74 -2.74 17.78
C VAL A 189 -14.92 -3.61 17.33
N PHE A 190 -15.77 -4.06 18.25
CA PHE A 190 -16.78 -5.09 18.00
C PHE A 190 -18.23 -4.67 18.30
N GLU A 191 -18.49 -3.58 19.03
CA GLU A 191 -19.85 -3.13 19.35
C GLU A 191 -20.47 -2.03 18.45
N PRO A 192 -19.89 -1.49 17.35
CA PRO A 192 -20.70 -0.64 16.47
C PRO A 192 -21.89 -1.39 15.81
N GLU A 193 -21.90 -2.73 15.85
CA GLU A 193 -22.95 -3.58 15.24
C GLU A 193 -23.75 -4.45 16.26
N SER A 194 -23.41 -4.43 17.56
CA SER A 194 -23.93 -5.38 18.55
C SER A 194 -24.73 -4.70 19.66
N THR A 195 -26.02 -5.03 19.79
CA THR A 195 -26.95 -4.45 20.78
C THR A 195 -26.92 -5.14 22.15
N CYS A 196 -26.04 -6.12 22.39
CA CYS A 196 -26.06 -6.93 23.62
C CYS A 196 -24.84 -6.65 24.53
N PRO A 197 -25.03 -6.03 25.71
CA PRO A 197 -23.96 -5.78 26.67
C PRO A 197 -23.24 -7.06 27.11
N ILE A 198 -21.92 -7.00 27.24
CA ILE A 198 -21.06 -8.10 27.71
C ILE A 198 -21.58 -8.73 29.02
N GLU A 199 -22.21 -7.94 29.91
CA GLU A 199 -22.74 -8.46 31.18
C GLU A 199 -23.95 -9.40 31.02
N LYS A 200 -24.56 -9.49 29.83
CA LYS A 200 -25.75 -10.31 29.55
C LYS A 200 -25.45 -11.58 28.75
N TRP A 201 -24.18 -11.90 28.53
CA TRP A 201 -23.75 -13.00 27.67
C TRP A 201 -24.01 -14.37 28.30
N LYS A 202 -25.02 -15.09 27.78
CA LYS A 202 -25.42 -16.46 28.21
C LYS A 202 -24.96 -17.55 27.23
N VAL A 203 -23.66 -17.74 26.98
CA VAL A 203 -23.08 -18.92 26.28
C VAL A 203 -23.16 -19.01 24.71
N PRO A 204 -23.87 -18.16 23.92
CA PRO A 204 -23.48 -17.91 22.50
C PRO A 204 -22.25 -17.01 22.31
N ALA A 205 -21.75 -16.45 23.41
CA ALA A 205 -20.69 -15.47 23.47
C ALA A 205 -19.28 -16.02 23.22
N ALA A 206 -19.01 -17.24 23.72
CA ALA A 206 -17.71 -17.86 23.59
C ALA A 206 -17.40 -18.18 22.13
N GLU A 207 -18.38 -18.73 21.39
CA GLU A 207 -18.21 -19.04 19.96
C GLU A 207 -17.93 -17.79 19.13
N LEU A 208 -18.64 -16.67 19.40
CA LEU A 208 -18.39 -15.40 18.74
C LEU A 208 -16.97 -14.90 19.05
N LEU A 209 -16.53 -14.96 20.31
CA LEU A 209 -15.16 -14.59 20.70
C LEU A 209 -14.11 -15.46 20.02
N TYR A 210 -14.32 -16.78 19.92
CA TYR A 210 -13.39 -17.68 19.23
C TYR A 210 -13.33 -17.41 17.72
N ARG A 211 -14.46 -17.13 17.07
CA ARG A 211 -14.46 -16.71 15.66
C ARG A 211 -13.70 -15.40 15.47
N LYS A 212 -13.93 -14.42 16.35
CA LYS A 212 -13.18 -13.15 16.33
C LYS A 212 -11.71 -13.33 16.64
N LEU A 213 -11.34 -14.27 17.50
CA LEU A 213 -9.96 -14.64 17.77
C LEU A 213 -9.28 -15.08 16.47
N ILE A 214 -9.83 -16.10 15.79
CA ILE A 214 -9.30 -16.63 14.53
C ILE A 214 -9.25 -15.55 13.45
N GLU A 215 -10.32 -14.77 13.28
CA GLU A 215 -10.33 -13.65 12.32
C GLU A 215 -9.21 -12.64 12.59
N THR A 216 -8.92 -12.36 13.87
CA THR A 216 -7.88 -11.42 14.28
C THR A 216 -6.49 -12.00 14.10
N GLU A 217 -6.27 -13.29 14.40
CA GLU A 217 -5.01 -14.00 14.12
C GLU A 217 -4.68 -13.95 12.62
N LEU A 218 -5.68 -14.21 11.77
CA LEU A 218 -5.51 -14.11 10.32
C LEU A 218 -5.17 -12.68 9.88
N LYS A 219 -5.75 -11.65 10.50
CA LYS A 219 -5.39 -10.25 10.22
C LYS A 219 -3.96 -9.94 10.63
N VAL A 220 -3.53 -10.34 11.83
CA VAL A 220 -2.12 -10.18 12.26
C VAL A 220 -1.16 -10.81 11.25
N ALA A 221 -1.46 -12.06 10.82
CA ALA A 221 -0.63 -12.77 9.86
C ALA A 221 -0.66 -12.16 8.45
N ALA A 222 -1.77 -11.53 8.06
CA ALA A 222 -1.91 -10.90 6.75
C ALA A 222 -0.98 -9.70 6.59
N TRP A 223 -0.90 -8.84 7.61
CA TRP A 223 -0.05 -7.64 7.65
C TRP A 223 1.44 -7.93 7.86
N LYS A 224 1.78 -9.15 8.27
CA LYS A 224 3.16 -9.55 8.52
C LYS A 224 3.93 -9.80 7.22
N ASP A 225 5.19 -9.38 7.23
CA ASP A 225 6.20 -9.66 6.20
C ASP A 225 5.79 -9.19 4.79
N ILE A 226 5.05 -8.08 4.68
CA ILE A 226 4.74 -7.47 3.38
C ILE A 226 5.98 -6.70 2.90
N GLY A 227 6.50 -7.09 1.73
CA GLY A 227 7.61 -6.41 1.07
C GLY A 227 7.15 -5.20 0.25
N VAL A 228 8.08 -4.30 -0.05
CA VAL A 228 7.90 -3.24 -1.04
C VAL A 228 9.01 -3.38 -2.07
N ARG A 229 8.65 -3.29 -3.35
CA ARG A 229 9.58 -3.30 -4.48
C ARG A 229 9.33 -2.08 -5.34
N ALA A 230 10.39 -1.42 -5.76
CA ALA A 230 10.29 -0.21 -6.56
C ALA A 230 11.02 -0.36 -7.89
N TYR A 231 10.37 0.09 -8.96
CA TYR A 231 10.88 0.06 -10.31
C TYR A 231 10.65 1.39 -11.00
N VAL A 232 11.57 1.80 -11.87
CA VAL A 232 11.32 2.84 -12.88
C VAL A 232 11.24 2.17 -14.24
N LEU A 233 10.16 2.41 -14.98
CA LEU A 233 10.10 2.03 -16.39
C LEU A 233 10.72 3.14 -17.23
N ASP A 234 11.73 2.79 -18.03
CA ASP A 234 12.32 3.73 -18.97
C ASP A 234 11.37 4.07 -20.13
N LEU A 235 11.76 5.01 -21.01
CA LEU A 235 10.94 5.44 -22.16
C LEU A 235 10.61 4.33 -23.17
N LYS A 236 11.20 3.14 -23.01
CA LYS A 236 10.96 1.94 -23.84
C LYS A 236 10.27 0.83 -23.04
N GLY A 237 9.80 1.12 -21.82
CA GLY A 237 9.18 0.16 -20.92
C GLY A 237 10.15 -0.82 -20.26
N ASN A 238 11.47 -0.61 -20.34
CA ASN A 238 12.41 -1.51 -19.66
C ASN A 238 12.43 -1.18 -18.16
N PRO A 239 12.30 -2.19 -17.28
CA PRO A 239 12.36 -1.96 -15.85
C PRO A 239 13.79 -1.72 -15.39
N ILE A 240 13.96 -0.72 -14.54
CA ILE A 240 15.14 -0.47 -13.72
C ILE A 240 14.71 -0.73 -12.27
N ASP A 241 15.37 -1.70 -11.63
CA ASP A 241 15.13 -2.06 -10.24
C ASP A 241 15.75 -1.00 -9.32
N LEU A 242 14.93 -0.41 -8.45
CA LEU A 242 15.37 0.57 -7.45
C LEU A 242 15.70 -0.12 -6.12
N PHE A 243 14.87 -1.08 -5.70
CA PHE A 243 15.05 -1.96 -4.53
C PHE A 243 13.93 -3.02 -4.41
#